data_AF-A0A8H3C468-F1
#
_entry.id   AF-A0A8H3C468-F1
#
_cell.length_a   1.000
_cell.length_b   1.000
_cell.length_c   1.000
_cell.angle_alpha   90.00
_cell.angle_beta   90.00
_cell.angle_gamma   90.00
#
_symmetry.space_group_name_H-M   'P 1'
#
loop_
_entity.id
_entity.type
_entity.pdbx_description
1 polymer ?
#
loop_
_entity_poly.entity_id
_entity_poly.type
_entity_poly.pdbx_seq_one_letter_code
_entity_poly.pdbx_strand_id
1 'polypeptide(L)'
;FFLTDDGVDLNQALINYGLDFLRKREYKKIQPPFFMRKDAMAKTAQLDQFDEELYKVSGDGDDKYLIATSEQPISAFHSEELFDQPEKQLPLK
;
A
#
# COMPACT_ATOMS: atom_id res chain seq x y z
N PHE A 1 13.03 6.35 -15.62
CA PHE A 1 12.71 7.43 -16.59
C PHE A 1 12.45 8.71 -15.82
N PHE A 2 12.39 9.85 -16.49
CA PHE A 2 11.99 11.13 -15.88
C PHE A 2 10.75 11.67 -16.60
N LEU A 3 9.85 12.30 -15.85
CA LEU A 3 8.75 13.10 -16.38
C LEU A 3 9.12 14.57 -16.22
N THR A 4 8.79 15.41 -17.20
CA THR A 4 8.99 16.86 -17.17
C THR A 4 7.73 17.57 -17.63
N ASP A 5 7.58 18.84 -17.22
CA ASP A 5 6.47 19.74 -17.61
C ASP A 5 5.10 19.06 -17.48
N ASP A 6 4.29 19.10 -18.53
CA ASP A 6 2.94 18.53 -18.60
C ASP A 6 2.89 17.05 -18.21
N GLY A 7 3.99 16.30 -18.34
CA GLY A 7 4.06 14.90 -17.91
C GLY A 7 3.99 14.75 -16.39
N VAL A 8 4.61 15.67 -15.64
CA VAL A 8 4.52 15.70 -14.16
C VAL A 8 3.12 16.13 -13.76
N ASP A 9 2.58 17.17 -14.39
CA ASP A 9 1.26 17.72 -14.09
C ASP A 9 0.16 16.69 -14.32
N LEU A 10 0.20 15.96 -15.44
CA LEU A 10 -0.76 14.91 -15.75
C LEU A 10 -0.71 13.77 -14.74
N ASN A 11 0.49 13.31 -14.36
CA ASN A 11 0.64 12.24 -13.37
C ASN A 11 0.05 12.65 -12.02
N GLN A 12 0.33 13.87 -11.56
CA GLN A 12 -0.23 14.40 -10.31
C GLN A 12 -1.75 14.62 -10.41
N ALA A 13 -2.26 15.09 -11.55
CA ALA A 13 -3.68 15.28 -11.77
C ALA A 13 -4.46 13.96 -11.66
N LEU A 14 -3.94 12.87 -12.23
CA LEU A 14 -4.56 11.54 -12.15
C LEU A 14 -4.57 11.00 -10.72
N ILE A 15 -3.46 11.12 -9.99
CA ILE A 15 -3.39 10.72 -8.58
C ILE A 15 -4.43 11.49 -7.75
N ASN A 16 -4.46 12.81 -7.89
CA ASN A 16 -5.38 13.67 -7.15
C ASN A 16 -6.85 13.41 -7.51
N TYR A 17 -7.14 13.20 -8.79
CA TYR A 17 -8.47 12.83 -9.25
C TYR A 17 -8.91 11.48 -8.66
N GLY A 18 -8.06 10.45 -8.70
CA GLY A 18 -8.38 9.13 -8.13
C GLY A 18 -8.68 9.22 -6.63
N LEU A 19 -7.86 9.95 -5.88
CA LEU A 19 -8.07 10.18 -4.44
C LEU A 19 -9.37 10.94 -4.16
N ASP A 20 -9.69 11.97 -4.94
CA ASP A 20 -10.95 12.71 -4.79
C ASP A 20 -12.17 11.88 -5.20
N PHE A 21 -12.05 11.10 -6.27
CA PHE A 21 -13.08 10.22 -6.79
C PHE A 21 -13.49 9.15 -5.77
N LEU A 22 -12.51 8.56 -5.07
CA LEU A 22 -12.74 7.60 -4.00
C LEU A 22 -13.25 8.27 -2.71
N ARG A 23 -12.73 9.45 -2.37
CA ARG A 23 -13.23 10.25 -1.24
C ARG A 23 -14.73 10.55 -1.36
N LYS A 24 -15.20 10.91 -2.55
CA LYS A 24 -16.62 11.16 -2.84
C LYS A 24 -17.51 9.91 -2.67
N ARG A 25 -16.91 8.72 -2.61
CA ARG A 25 -17.55 7.42 -2.35
C ARG A 25 -17.28 6.92 -0.92
N GLU A 26 -16.82 7.82 -0.06
CA GLU A 26 -16.59 7.57 1.37
C GLU A 26 -15.47 6.56 1.66
N TYR A 27 -14.52 6.40 0.74
CA TYR A 27 -13.28 5.66 0.99
C TYR A 27 -12.28 6.53 1.76
N LYS A 28 -11.59 5.93 2.74
CA LYS A 28 -10.53 6.57 3.51
C LYS A 28 -9.26 6.64 2.66
N LYS A 29 -8.70 7.85 2.54
CA LYS A 29 -7.39 8.03 1.90
C LYS A 29 -6.29 7.50 2.80
N ILE A 30 -5.49 6.58 2.29
CA ILE A 30 -4.35 5.98 2.99
C ILE A 30 -3.15 6.03 2.06
N GLN A 31 -2.04 6.60 2.54
CA GLN A 31 -0.74 6.50 1.91
C GLN A 31 0.12 5.55 2.75
N PRO A 32 0.34 4.30 2.32
CA PRO A 32 1.11 3.35 3.10
C PRO A 32 2.62 3.62 3.03
N PRO A 33 3.41 3.04 3.94
CA PRO A 33 4.87 3.00 3.78
C PRO A 33 5.24 2.17 2.55
N PHE A 34 6.29 2.57 1.84
CA PHE A 34 6.78 1.84 0.66
C PHE A 34 7.71 0.68 1.00
N PHE A 35 8.07 0.53 2.28
CA PHE A 35 8.86 -0.58 2.79
C PHE A 35 8.03 -1.40 3.77
N MET A 36 8.09 -2.72 3.62
CA MET A 36 7.56 -3.66 4.60
C MET A 36 8.67 -4.59 5.09
N ARG A 37 8.63 -4.94 6.38
CA ARG A 37 9.50 -6.00 6.91
C ARG A 37 9.14 -7.34 6.27
N LYS A 38 10.12 -8.24 6.17
CA LYS A 38 9.96 -9.57 5.57
C LYS A 38 8.81 -10.37 6.18
N ASP A 39 8.69 -10.35 7.50
CA ASP A 39 7.67 -11.07 8.27
C ASP A 39 6.25 -10.58 7.96
N ALA A 40 6.06 -9.26 7.82
CA ALA A 40 4.78 -8.68 7.43
C ALA A 40 4.46 -8.96 5.96
N MET A 41 5.44 -8.82 5.06
CA MET A 41 5.27 -9.11 3.63
C MET A 41 4.88 -10.57 3.40
N ALA A 42 5.43 -11.49 4.18
CA ALA A 42 5.18 -12.93 4.02
C ALA A 42 3.74 -13.33 4.40
N LYS A 43 3.02 -12.46 5.10
CA LYS A 43 1.59 -12.67 5.42
C LYS A 43 0.67 -12.20 4.29
N THR A 44 1.14 -11.36 3.38
CA THR A 44 0.31 -10.68 2.36
C THR A 44 0.70 -11.05 0.93
N ALA A 45 1.94 -11.47 0.69
CA ALA A 45 2.45 -11.88 -0.61
C ALA A 45 2.71 -13.41 -0.63
N GLN A 46 2.57 -14.00 -1.81
CA GLN A 46 2.95 -15.40 -2.01
C GLN A 46 4.49 -15.53 -2.07
N LEU A 47 5.00 -16.70 -1.66
CA LEU A 47 6.45 -16.97 -1.54
C LEU A 47 7.21 -16.84 -2.87
N ASP A 48 6.56 -17.11 -3.99
CA ASP A 48 7.08 -16.95 -5.35
C ASP A 48 7.27 -15.46 -5.75
N GLN A 49 6.41 -14.57 -5.25
CA GLN A 49 6.54 -13.12 -5.49
C GLN A 49 7.78 -12.50 -4.82
N PHE A 50 8.35 -13.16 -3.80
CA PHE A 50 9.54 -12.64 -3.11
C PHE A 50 10.78 -12.62 -3.97
N ASP A 51 10.98 -13.64 -4.79
CA ASP A 51 12.22 -13.81 -5.55
C ASP A 51 12.14 -13.13 -6.92
N GLU A 52 10.93 -12.95 -7.48
CA GLU A 52 10.75 -12.40 -8.83
C GLU A 52 10.25 -10.94 -8.86
N GLU A 53 9.43 -10.49 -7.90
CA GLU A 53 8.72 -9.21 -7.99
C GLU A 53 9.16 -8.16 -6.96
N LEU A 54 9.83 -8.56 -5.87
CA LEU A 54 10.11 -7.66 -4.74
C LEU A 54 11.58 -7.27 -4.63
N TYR A 55 11.85 -5.97 -4.58
CA TYR A 55 13.19 -5.45 -4.34
C TYR A 55 13.53 -5.50 -2.85
N LYS A 56 14.57 -6.25 -2.50
CA LYS A 56 15.13 -6.28 -1.14
C LYS A 56 15.90 -5.00 -0.83
N VAL A 57 15.65 -4.43 0.35
CA VAL A 57 16.31 -3.25 0.89
C VAL A 57 17.02 -3.62 2.18
N SER A 58 18.34 -3.42 2.21
CA SER A 58 19.22 -3.72 3.34
C SER A 58 20.09 -2.50 3.68
N GLY A 59 20.45 -2.34 4.96
CA GLY A 59 21.43 -1.32 5.41
C GLY A 59 21.09 -0.62 6.72
N ASP A 60 19.81 -0.57 7.10
CA ASP A 60 19.35 0.01 8.37
C ASP A 60 18.36 -0.93 9.06
N GLY A 61 18.84 -1.60 10.12
CA GLY A 61 18.07 -2.59 10.88
C GLY A 61 17.70 -3.83 10.08
N ASP A 62 16.49 -4.35 10.31
CA ASP A 62 15.99 -5.57 9.68
C ASP A 62 15.83 -5.44 8.15
N ASP A 63 15.97 -6.57 7.45
CA ASP A 63 15.69 -6.70 6.02
C ASP A 63 14.24 -6.29 5.69
N LYS A 64 14.10 -5.41 4.69
CA LYS A 64 12.82 -4.90 4.20
C LYS A 64 12.67 -5.17 2.71
N TYR A 65 11.44 -5.10 2.22
CA TYR A 65 11.09 -5.21 0.82
C TYR A 65 10.31 -3.97 0.39
N LEU A 66 10.60 -3.47 -0.81
CA LEU A 66 9.75 -2.49 -1.47
C LEU A 66 8.42 -3.15 -1.81
N ILE A 67 7.31 -2.42 -1.58
CA ILE A 67 5.98 -2.90 -1.95
C ILE A 67 5.83 -2.89 -3.47
N ALA A 68 5.14 -3.89 -4.02
CA ALA A 68 4.71 -3.91 -5.41
C ALA A 68 3.40 -3.11 -5.61
N THR A 69 2.57 -3.07 -4.57
CA THR A 69 1.28 -2.37 -4.57
C THR A 69 0.92 -1.91 -3.16
N SER A 70 0.08 -0.87 -3.03
CA SER A 70 -0.43 -0.41 -1.73
C SER A 70 -1.29 -1.45 -1.02
N GLU A 71 -1.80 -2.46 -1.72
CA GLU A 71 -2.62 -3.52 -1.13
C GLU A 71 -1.86 -4.34 -0.09
N GLN A 72 -0.58 -4.67 -0.33
CA GLN A 72 0.27 -5.41 0.62
C GLN A 72 0.35 -4.75 2.02
N PRO A 73 0.70 -3.46 2.16
CA PRO A 73 0.73 -2.83 3.48
C PRO A 73 -0.68 -2.52 4.02
N ILE A 74 -1.68 -2.28 3.16
CA ILE A 74 -3.05 -2.01 3.62
C ILE A 74 -3.71 -3.28 4.17
N SER A 75 -3.47 -4.45 3.58
CA SER A 75 -3.97 -5.73 4.12
C SER A 75 -3.28 -6.11 5.43
N ALA A 76 -1.99 -5.78 5.59
CA ALA A 76 -1.28 -5.92 6.85
C ALA A 76 -1.62 -4.85 7.90
N PHE A 77 -2.25 -3.73 7.52
CA PHE A 77 -2.50 -2.57 8.40
C PHE A 77 -3.41 -2.92 9.59
N HIS A 78 -4.36 -3.82 9.37
CA HIS A 78 -5.29 -4.33 10.39
C HIS A 78 -4.86 -5.71 10.92
N SER A 79 -3.58 -6.09 10.78
CA SER A 79 -3.07 -7.37 11.29
C SER A 79 -3.30 -7.45 12.80
N GLU A 80 -3.86 -8.58 13.24
CA GLU A 80 -4.17 -8.88 14.65
C GLU A 80 -5.26 -7.96 15.27
N GLU A 81 -5.94 -7.15 14.47
CA GLU A 81 -7.12 -6.39 14.90
C GLU A 81 -8.38 -7.27 14.88
N LEU A 82 -9.21 -7.14 15.90
CA LEU A 82 -10.51 -7.79 15.98
C LEU A 82 -11.62 -6.74 16.02
N PHE A 83 -12.59 -6.86 15.11
CA PHE A 83 -13.76 -5.99 15.06
C PHE A 83 -14.85 -6.53 15.97
N ASP A 84 -14.88 -6.08 17.23
CA ASP A 84 -15.85 -6.53 18.25
C ASP A 84 -17.32 -6.19 17.91
N GLN A 85 -17.54 -5.17 17.09
CA GLN A 85 -18.86 -4.75 16.61
C GLN A 85 -18.86 -4.63 15.08
N PRO A 86 -18.78 -5.75 14.34
CA PRO A 86 -18.63 -5.75 12.88
C PRO A 86 -19.72 -4.94 12.17
N GLU A 87 -20.96 -4.99 12.68
CA GLU A 87 -22.10 -4.28 12.08
C GLU A 87 -21.99 -2.76 12.12
N LYS A 88 -21.15 -2.21 13.02
CA LYS A 88 -20.88 -0.77 13.10
C LYS A 88 -19.52 -0.38 12.51
N GLN A 89 -18.58 -1.33 12.48
CA GLN A 89 -17.18 -1.08 12.09
C GLN A 89 -16.91 -1.43 10.63
N LEU A 90 -17.73 -2.29 10.01
CA LEU A 90 -17.58 -2.76 8.64
C LEU A 90 -18.78 -2.33 7.77
N PRO A 91 -18.59 -2.11 6.45
CA PRO A 91 -17.32 -2.24 5.72
C PRO A 91 -16.36 -1.07 5.98
N LEU A 92 -15.08 -1.39 6.14
CA LEU A 92 -14.01 -0.40 6.00
C LEU A 92 -13.71 -0.21 4.52
N LYS A 93 -13.66 1.04 4.09
CA LYS A 93 -13.41 1.46 2.72
C LYS A 93 -12.29 2.49 2.72
#